data_AF-A0A7X5QA81-F1
#
_entry.id   AF-A0A7X5QA81-F1
#
_cell.length_a   1.000
_cell.length_b   1.000
_cell.length_c   1.000
_cell.angle_alpha   90.00
_cell.angle_beta   90.00
_cell.angle_gamma   90.00
#
_symmetry.space_group_name_H-M   'P 1'
#
loop_
_entity.id
_entity.type
_entity.pdbx_description
1 polymer ?
#
loop_
_entity_poly.entity_id
_entity_poly.type
_entity_poly.pdbx_seq_one_letter_code
_entity_poly.pdbx_strand_id
1 'polypeptide(L)'
;MLIKFNRSEKFDNKADFGEKVGNIGLGLLRIGFGKTVNVEKITSGSNIFATKSHSTLAKIAAVALFILALPITALLAGIGCIGIACSNSHSQICNLYSDRSNTPEEKAAVALQKYIRGHLARKPLLPSSLFPQYHAQCEKAKGPESSSMPQALGGKTRVYLPKEMPEVVLKSSGRKDAIKRFHQMQDVRSILDSQNSTHLFIPKASLCGNFLVEQRLPINVDSYHNMGLYLSQPQLFDEAVREMTRLFSKIYLSDLVSYQNNPLGHIADVGDFVRYDNLPLYIEENKGKKEGKIGLIDLEHMQNSPSPKGLETLVRIFPLHLDVIKEEAKNLKMKINHNLLEAAANRGNKYLQVGFVDHLEWLKEKGLSTEVSLQPFEVSTERVTELTGLVEKELVKLNQGINDLFVRERYLGKPQMNFFVEDPDATAKEFAATITPMIVANIKAQIEKKQNKLLSKMTEGHMTESELVSLRSPVMKRPKLHKGIDSLIGKSPKIKFEKNGFCEKRNIAEQLAYVIIQELVKGGDLFFFDPAYYTGGHDLCWLRY
;
A
#
# COMPACT_ATOMS: atom_id res chain seq x y z
N MET A 1 32.40 -10.07 -30.89
CA MET A 1 33.36 -8.94 -30.76
C MET A 1 32.95 -8.07 -29.57
N LEU A 2 33.88 -7.71 -28.66
CA LEU A 2 33.56 -6.85 -27.51
C LEU A 2 33.93 -5.39 -27.80
N ILE A 3 32.98 -4.46 -27.71
CA ILE A 3 33.22 -3.02 -27.99
C ILE A 3 33.44 -2.27 -26.68
N LYS A 4 34.54 -1.50 -26.60
CA LYS A 4 34.82 -0.53 -25.52
C LYS A 4 34.64 0.89 -26.05
N PHE A 5 33.86 1.72 -25.36
CA PHE A 5 33.79 3.15 -25.66
C PHE A 5 34.76 3.91 -24.75
N ASN A 6 35.70 4.63 -25.36
CA ASN A 6 36.64 5.47 -24.65
C ASN A 6 36.27 6.93 -24.92
N ARG A 7 35.83 7.64 -23.88
CA ARG A 7 35.29 8.99 -24.02
C ARG A 7 36.41 10.01 -23.91
N SER A 8 36.43 11.01 -24.79
CA SER A 8 37.32 12.15 -24.60
C SER A 8 36.87 12.99 -23.39
N GLU A 9 37.77 13.82 -22.87
CA GLU A 9 37.48 14.74 -21.76
C GLU A 9 36.37 15.75 -22.10
N LYS A 10 36.07 15.96 -23.38
CA LYS A 10 35.02 16.85 -23.89
C LYS A 10 33.64 16.20 -23.96
N PHE A 11 33.49 14.94 -23.52
CA PHE A 11 32.21 14.23 -23.56
C PHE A 11 31.45 14.43 -22.23
N ASP A 12 30.35 15.20 -22.28
CA ASP A 12 29.60 15.64 -21.08
C ASP A 12 29.13 14.49 -20.16
N ASN A 13 28.88 13.30 -20.70
CA ASN A 13 28.46 12.14 -19.91
C ASN A 13 29.70 11.37 -19.42
N LYS A 14 29.99 11.45 -18.12
CA LYS A 14 31.01 10.58 -17.48
C LYS A 14 30.56 9.12 -17.49
N ALA A 15 31.53 8.20 -17.57
CA ALA A 15 31.25 6.77 -17.46
C ALA A 15 30.69 6.45 -16.07
N ASP A 16 29.52 5.80 -16.02
CA ASP A 16 28.94 5.34 -14.76
C ASP A 16 29.74 4.17 -14.15
N PHE A 17 29.42 3.80 -12.91
CA PHE A 17 30.15 2.75 -12.20
C PHE A 17 30.10 1.41 -12.94
N GLY A 18 28.94 1.06 -13.52
CA GLY A 18 28.77 -0.15 -14.30
C GLY A 18 29.71 -0.20 -15.51
N GLU A 19 29.85 0.91 -16.24
CA GLU A 19 30.77 1.00 -17.37
C GLU A 19 32.23 0.89 -16.93
N LYS A 20 32.60 1.49 -15.79
CA LYS A 20 33.96 1.39 -15.24
C LYS A 20 34.30 -0.05 -14.86
N VAL A 21 33.43 -0.72 -14.10
CA VAL A 21 33.58 -2.13 -13.73
C VAL A 21 33.61 -3.01 -14.98
N GLY A 22 32.72 -2.74 -15.93
CA GLY A 22 32.68 -3.39 -17.23
C GLY A 22 33.97 -3.26 -18.05
N ASN A 23 34.55 -2.06 -18.05
CA ASN A 23 35.81 -1.75 -18.71
C ASN A 23 37.02 -2.44 -18.09
N ILE A 24 37.02 -2.59 -16.76
CA ILE A 24 38.08 -3.28 -16.03
C ILE A 24 37.95 -4.80 -16.23
N GLY A 25 36.78 -5.37 -15.97
CA GLY A 25 36.56 -6.82 -16.00
C GLY A 25 36.74 -7.45 -17.38
N LEU A 26 36.41 -6.72 -18.44
CA LEU A 26 36.57 -7.20 -19.83
C LEU A 26 37.86 -6.71 -20.50
N GLY A 27 38.80 -6.12 -19.75
CA GLY A 27 39.99 -5.47 -20.29
C GLY A 27 40.81 -6.35 -21.23
N LEU A 28 41.26 -7.52 -20.75
CA LEU A 28 42.09 -8.45 -21.53
C LEU A 28 41.34 -9.03 -22.74
N LEU A 29 40.08 -9.44 -22.55
CA LEU A 29 39.24 -9.95 -23.64
C LEU A 29 38.97 -8.90 -24.72
N ARG A 30 38.86 -7.62 -24.34
CA ARG A 30 38.67 -6.52 -25.29
C ARG A 30 39.93 -6.15 -26.05
N ILE A 31 41.10 -6.35 -25.45
CA ILE A 31 42.38 -6.18 -26.16
C ILE A 31 42.58 -7.33 -27.15
N GLY A 32 42.39 -8.58 -26.71
CA GLY A 32 42.60 -9.78 -27.54
C GLY A 32 41.55 -9.99 -28.65
N PHE A 33 40.27 -9.79 -28.33
CA PHE A 33 39.13 -10.17 -29.19
C PHE A 33 38.13 -9.03 -29.45
N GLY A 34 38.44 -7.82 -28.99
CA GLY A 34 37.54 -6.67 -29.03
C GLY A 34 38.00 -5.51 -29.91
N LYS A 35 37.21 -4.44 -29.86
CA LYS A 35 37.46 -3.17 -30.54
C LYS A 35 37.33 -2.04 -29.53
N THR A 36 38.23 -1.08 -29.59
CA THR A 36 38.09 0.16 -28.81
C THR A 36 37.62 1.26 -29.74
N VAL A 37 36.54 1.94 -29.38
CA VAL A 37 35.95 3.05 -30.11
C VAL A 37 36.10 4.29 -29.25
N ASN A 38 36.91 5.24 -29.70
CA ASN A 38 36.99 6.56 -29.11
C ASN A 38 35.73 7.36 -29.51
N VAL A 39 35.14 8.04 -28.54
CA VAL A 39 33.93 8.85 -28.72
C VAL A 39 34.25 10.30 -28.37
N GLU A 40 34.08 11.18 -29.34
CA GLU A 40 34.21 12.64 -29.19
C GLU A 40 32.89 13.33 -29.52
N LYS A 41 32.48 14.33 -28.73
CA LYS A 41 31.30 15.15 -28.99
C LYS A 41 31.72 16.44 -29.70
N ILE A 42 31.11 16.73 -30.85
CA ILE A 42 31.24 18.04 -31.50
C ILE A 42 30.23 19.00 -30.86
N THR A 43 30.61 20.27 -30.74
CA THR A 43 29.81 21.40 -30.23
C THR A 43 28.41 21.55 -30.84
N SER A 44 28.10 20.85 -31.94
CA SER A 44 26.80 20.83 -32.63
C SER A 44 25.91 19.62 -32.34
N GLY A 45 26.22 18.80 -31.32
CA GLY A 45 25.38 17.68 -30.90
C GLY A 45 25.58 16.38 -31.69
N SER A 46 26.58 16.31 -32.56
CA SER A 46 26.98 15.09 -33.27
C SER A 46 28.21 14.44 -32.63
N ASN A 47 28.21 13.10 -32.54
CA ASN A 47 29.33 12.33 -32.00
C ASN A 47 30.24 11.82 -33.13
N ILE A 48 31.56 11.87 -32.95
CA ILE A 48 32.54 11.18 -33.80
C ILE A 48 32.92 9.87 -33.11
N PHE A 49 32.91 8.78 -33.89
CA PHE A 49 33.38 7.48 -33.45
C PHE A 49 34.64 7.11 -34.23
N ALA A 50 35.78 7.04 -33.54
CA ALA A 50 37.05 6.66 -34.14
C ALA A 50 37.53 5.33 -33.55
N THR A 51 37.85 4.35 -34.39
CA THR A 51 38.25 3.03 -33.91
C THR A 51 39.76 2.97 -33.69
N LYS A 52 40.17 2.54 -32.50
CA LYS A 52 41.56 2.23 -32.18
C LYS A 52 41.78 0.72 -32.31
N SER A 53 42.65 0.32 -33.24
CA SER A 53 43.15 -1.05 -33.35
C SER A 53 44.35 -1.25 -32.43
N HIS A 54 44.38 -2.37 -31.72
CA HIS A 54 45.57 -2.82 -31.00
C HIS A 54 46.50 -3.57 -31.96
N SER A 55 47.82 -3.47 -31.74
CA SER A 55 48.81 -4.19 -32.53
C SER A 55 48.62 -5.70 -32.39
N THR A 56 49.00 -6.47 -33.42
CA THR A 56 48.91 -7.94 -33.41
C THR A 56 49.62 -8.55 -32.21
N LEU A 57 50.79 -8.01 -31.86
CA LEU A 57 51.56 -8.44 -30.69
C LEU A 57 50.79 -8.23 -29.37
N ALA A 58 50.13 -7.07 -29.21
CA ALA A 58 49.33 -6.79 -28.01
C ALA A 58 48.10 -7.71 -27.91
N LYS A 59 47.49 -8.07 -29.04
CA LYS A 59 46.40 -9.05 -29.08
C LYS A 59 46.88 -10.43 -28.63
N ILE A 60 47.98 -10.91 -29.20
CA ILE A 60 48.57 -12.22 -28.86
C ILE A 60 48.95 -12.26 -27.37
N ALA A 61 49.62 -11.22 -26.87
CA ALA A 61 49.99 -11.12 -25.46
C ALA A 61 48.76 -11.11 -24.53
N ALA A 62 47.70 -10.39 -24.88
CA ALA A 62 46.46 -10.36 -24.11
C ALA A 62 45.75 -11.71 -24.10
N VAL A 63 45.75 -12.45 -25.22
CA VAL A 63 45.21 -13.81 -25.30
C VAL A 63 46.04 -14.79 -24.47
N ALA A 64 47.38 -14.72 -24.55
CA ALA A 64 48.26 -15.55 -23.75
C ALA A 64 48.06 -15.31 -22.24
N LEU A 65 47.98 -14.03 -21.81
CA LEU A 65 47.67 -13.66 -20.43
C LEU A 65 46.27 -14.13 -20.01
N PHE A 66 45.28 -14.07 -20.91
CA PHE A 66 43.94 -14.57 -20.64
C PHE A 66 43.93 -16.07 -20.37
N ILE A 67 44.68 -16.85 -21.17
CA ILE A 67 44.80 -18.31 -21.03
C ILE A 67 45.58 -18.68 -19.76
N LEU A 68 46.69 -18.00 -19.48
CA LEU A 68 47.53 -18.29 -18.31
C LEU A 68 46.82 -17.99 -16.98
N ALA A 69 45.91 -17.03 -16.96
CA ALA A 69 45.14 -16.64 -15.79
C ALA A 69 43.65 -16.99 -15.91
N LEU A 70 43.30 -18.02 -16.70
CA LEU A 70 41.92 -18.35 -17.12
C LEU A 70 40.87 -18.30 -15.99
N PRO A 71 41.10 -18.86 -14.77
CA PRO A 71 40.09 -18.83 -13.72
C PRO A 71 39.76 -17.39 -13.27
N ILE A 72 40.79 -16.57 -13.10
CA ILE A 72 40.68 -15.17 -12.64
C ILE A 72 40.09 -14.32 -13.76
N THR A 73 40.55 -14.50 -14.99
CA THR A 73 40.10 -13.72 -16.14
C THR A 73 38.69 -14.07 -16.58
N ALA A 74 38.25 -15.33 -16.43
CA ALA A 74 36.86 -15.73 -16.63
C ALA A 74 35.93 -15.11 -15.58
N LEU A 75 36.32 -15.09 -14.31
CA LEU A 75 35.57 -14.43 -13.24
C LEU A 75 35.45 -12.92 -13.49
N LEU A 76 36.57 -12.25 -13.80
CA LEU A 76 36.59 -10.83 -14.14
C LEU A 76 35.76 -10.52 -15.39
N ALA A 77 35.79 -11.39 -16.39
CA ALA A 77 34.95 -11.26 -17.58
C ALA A 77 33.46 -11.36 -17.25
N GLY A 78 33.07 -12.28 -16.35
CA GLY A 78 31.71 -12.38 -15.84
C GLY A 78 31.26 -11.10 -15.14
N ILE A 79 32.07 -10.59 -14.22
CA ILE A 79 31.84 -9.31 -13.52
C ILE A 79 31.74 -8.15 -14.52
N GLY A 80 32.63 -8.12 -15.51
CA GLY A 80 32.64 -7.07 -16.53
C GLY A 80 31.41 -7.12 -17.46
N CYS A 81 30.93 -8.31 -17.82
CA CYS A 81 29.67 -8.49 -18.55
C CYS A 81 28.47 -7.96 -17.76
N ILE A 82 28.41 -8.23 -16.45
CA ILE A 82 27.36 -7.71 -15.56
C ILE A 82 27.47 -6.18 -15.46
N GLY A 83 28.68 -5.64 -15.25
CA GLY A 83 28.91 -4.20 -15.17
C GLY A 83 28.43 -3.44 -16.42
N ILE A 84 28.78 -3.94 -17.60
CA ILE A 84 28.28 -3.38 -18.88
C ILE A 84 26.76 -3.49 -18.98
N ALA A 85 26.18 -4.61 -18.55
CA ALA A 85 24.76 -4.82 -18.65
C ALA A 85 23.95 -3.84 -17.78
N CYS A 86 24.51 -3.44 -16.64
CA CYS A 86 23.90 -2.49 -15.71
C CYS A 86 24.24 -1.02 -16.00
N SER A 87 25.02 -0.72 -17.05
CA SER A 87 25.45 0.64 -17.36
C SER A 87 24.49 1.39 -18.27
N ASN A 88 23.92 2.48 -17.76
CA ASN A 88 23.09 3.40 -18.51
C ASN A 88 23.92 4.22 -19.51
N SER A 89 25.10 4.66 -19.09
CA SER A 89 26.00 5.47 -19.92
C SER A 89 26.54 4.67 -21.10
N HIS A 90 26.94 3.42 -20.87
CA HIS A 90 27.34 2.52 -21.95
C HIS A 90 26.18 2.23 -22.91
N SER A 91 24.96 2.08 -22.38
CA SER A 91 23.76 1.81 -23.18
C SER A 91 23.44 2.95 -24.15
N GLN A 92 23.47 4.19 -23.68
CA GLN A 92 23.23 5.37 -24.51
C GLN A 92 24.21 5.46 -25.67
N ILE A 93 25.51 5.28 -25.41
CA ILE A 93 26.54 5.33 -26.47
C ILE A 93 26.44 4.15 -27.42
N CYS A 94 26.13 2.96 -26.91
CA CYS A 94 25.97 1.76 -27.73
C CYS A 94 24.81 1.91 -28.73
N ASN A 95 23.69 2.54 -28.33
CA ASN A 95 22.58 2.86 -29.24
C ASN A 95 22.99 3.93 -30.27
N LEU A 96 23.75 4.94 -29.87
CA LEU A 96 24.25 5.96 -30.82
C LEU A 96 25.26 5.39 -31.83
N TYR A 97 26.02 4.37 -31.43
CA TYR A 97 26.96 3.65 -32.30
C TYR A 97 26.24 2.66 -33.23
N SER A 98 25.15 2.02 -32.77
CA SER A 98 24.41 1.04 -33.58
C SER A 98 23.90 1.63 -34.89
N ASP A 99 23.44 2.88 -34.82
CA ASP A 99 22.89 3.62 -35.95
C ASP A 99 23.95 4.03 -36.97
N ARG A 100 25.24 3.91 -36.64
CA ARG A 100 26.39 4.27 -37.49
C ARG A 100 27.33 3.11 -37.82
N SER A 101 27.07 1.92 -37.30
CA SER A 101 27.91 0.74 -37.54
C SER A 101 27.70 0.19 -38.95
N ASN A 102 28.81 0.03 -39.70
CA ASN A 102 28.76 -0.39 -41.10
C ASN A 102 29.08 -1.88 -41.31
N THR A 103 29.64 -2.59 -40.32
CA THR A 103 30.01 -4.00 -40.49
C THR A 103 29.03 -4.98 -39.82
N PRO A 104 28.76 -6.16 -40.43
CA PRO A 104 27.87 -7.18 -39.87
C PRO A 104 28.27 -7.66 -38.47
N GLU A 105 29.58 -7.77 -38.20
CA GLU A 105 30.11 -8.24 -36.92
C GLU A 105 29.86 -7.26 -35.77
N GLU A 106 29.89 -5.95 -36.07
CA GLU A 106 29.58 -4.90 -35.10
C GLU A 106 28.10 -4.87 -34.77
N LYS A 107 27.23 -5.02 -35.78
CA LYS A 107 25.78 -5.15 -35.58
C LYS A 107 25.43 -6.36 -34.72
N ALA A 108 26.05 -7.51 -34.97
CA ALA A 108 25.85 -8.72 -34.18
C ALA A 108 26.32 -8.57 -32.72
N ALA A 109 27.47 -7.94 -32.49
CA ALA A 109 27.99 -7.66 -31.16
C ALA A 109 27.06 -6.74 -30.34
N VAL A 110 26.59 -5.66 -30.96
CA VAL A 110 25.62 -4.73 -30.35
C VAL A 110 24.30 -5.44 -30.03
N ALA A 111 23.80 -6.27 -30.96
CA ALA A 111 22.58 -7.05 -30.77
C ALA A 111 22.72 -8.02 -29.57
N LEU A 112 23.82 -8.77 -29.47
CA LEU A 112 24.06 -9.70 -28.36
C LEU A 112 24.10 -8.95 -27.01
N GLN A 113 24.83 -7.83 -26.94
CA GLN A 113 24.87 -7.00 -25.73
C GLN A 113 23.48 -6.45 -25.37
N LYS A 114 22.65 -6.10 -26.35
CA LYS A 114 21.25 -5.68 -26.15
C LYS A 114 20.39 -6.83 -25.62
N TYR A 115 20.57 -8.05 -26.14
CA TYR A 115 19.84 -9.24 -25.69
C TYR A 115 20.19 -9.62 -24.25
N ILE A 116 21.47 -9.61 -23.88
CA ILE A 116 21.92 -9.91 -22.50
C ILE A 116 21.38 -8.86 -21.53
N ARG A 117 21.48 -7.57 -21.89
CA ARG A 117 20.87 -6.46 -21.12
C ARG A 117 19.38 -6.65 -20.95
N GLY A 118 18.68 -6.93 -22.05
CA GLY A 118 17.24 -7.20 -22.02
C GLY A 118 16.92 -8.44 -21.19
N HIS A 119 17.73 -9.49 -21.20
CA HIS A 119 17.50 -10.69 -20.40
C HIS A 119 17.67 -10.42 -18.90
N LEU A 120 18.73 -9.72 -18.50
CA LEU A 120 18.97 -9.35 -17.09
C LEU A 120 17.92 -8.37 -16.57
N ALA A 121 17.50 -7.40 -17.39
CA ALA A 121 16.39 -6.50 -17.08
C ALA A 121 15.01 -7.20 -17.03
N ARG A 122 14.89 -8.42 -17.59
CA ARG A 122 13.66 -9.24 -17.58
C ARG A 122 13.58 -10.25 -16.43
N LYS A 123 14.68 -10.58 -15.76
CA LYS A 123 14.73 -11.43 -14.55
C LYS A 123 13.77 -10.98 -13.42
N PRO A 124 13.53 -9.67 -13.18
CA PRO A 124 12.56 -9.21 -12.19
C PRO A 124 11.09 -9.20 -12.63
N LEU A 125 10.79 -9.55 -13.89
CA LEU A 125 9.43 -9.58 -14.43
C LEU A 125 8.71 -10.89 -14.08
N LEU A 126 7.39 -10.92 -14.26
CA LEU A 126 6.68 -12.19 -14.32
C LEU A 126 7.26 -13.05 -15.45
N PRO A 127 7.38 -14.38 -15.26
CA PRO A 127 7.88 -15.28 -16.29
C PRO A 127 7.15 -15.06 -17.62
N SER A 128 7.90 -14.88 -18.71
CA SER A 128 7.29 -14.60 -20.02
C SER A 128 6.38 -15.72 -20.51
N SER A 129 6.57 -16.95 -20.02
CA SER A 129 5.66 -18.08 -20.24
C SER A 129 4.24 -17.83 -19.73
N LEU A 130 4.07 -16.99 -18.70
CA LEU A 130 2.77 -16.62 -18.16
C LEU A 130 2.06 -15.52 -18.97
N PHE A 131 2.75 -14.87 -19.93
CA PHE A 131 2.20 -13.74 -20.69
C PHE A 131 0.87 -14.05 -21.38
N PRO A 132 0.73 -15.16 -22.13
CA PRO A 132 -0.54 -15.46 -22.80
C PRO A 132 -1.70 -15.60 -21.81
N GLN A 133 -1.43 -16.18 -20.64
CA GLN A 133 -2.44 -16.46 -19.61
C GLN A 133 -2.91 -15.17 -18.95
N TYR A 134 -1.99 -14.34 -18.42
CA TYR A 134 -2.40 -13.09 -17.78
C TYR A 134 -2.92 -12.06 -18.78
N HIS A 135 -2.50 -12.11 -20.05
CA HIS A 135 -3.06 -11.27 -21.11
C HIS A 135 -4.54 -11.61 -21.35
N ALA A 136 -4.89 -12.90 -21.43
CA ALA A 136 -6.28 -13.33 -21.54
C ALA A 136 -7.12 -12.83 -20.34
N GLN A 137 -6.59 -12.90 -19.11
CA GLN A 137 -7.27 -12.36 -17.94
C GLN A 137 -7.44 -10.83 -18.00
N CYS A 138 -6.45 -10.10 -18.51
CA CYS A 138 -6.56 -8.66 -18.73
C CYS A 138 -7.65 -8.31 -19.74
N GLU A 139 -7.81 -9.09 -20.82
CA GLU A 139 -8.88 -8.87 -21.80
C GLU A 139 -10.26 -9.19 -21.20
N LYS A 140 -10.40 -10.28 -20.43
CA LYS A 140 -11.62 -10.57 -19.65
C LYS A 140 -11.98 -9.42 -18.71
N ALA A 141 -11.00 -8.85 -18.02
CA ALA A 141 -11.18 -7.73 -17.10
C ALA A 141 -11.55 -6.40 -17.78
N LYS A 142 -11.36 -6.26 -19.12
CA LYS A 142 -11.86 -5.13 -19.92
C LYS A 142 -13.28 -5.37 -20.45
N GLY A 143 -13.63 -6.64 -20.68
CA GLY A 143 -14.88 -7.05 -21.29
C GLY A 143 -16.08 -7.12 -20.34
N PRO A 144 -17.23 -7.59 -20.84
CA PRO A 144 -18.45 -7.78 -20.02
C PRO A 144 -18.24 -8.78 -18.87
N GLU A 145 -17.30 -9.72 -19.03
CA GLU A 145 -16.92 -10.71 -18.03
C GLU A 145 -16.27 -10.10 -16.77
N SER A 146 -15.83 -8.83 -16.82
CA SER A 146 -15.22 -8.13 -15.67
C SER A 146 -16.09 -8.10 -14.42
N SER A 147 -17.41 -8.12 -14.59
CA SER A 147 -18.42 -8.16 -13.51
C SER A 147 -18.41 -9.48 -12.72
N SER A 148 -17.97 -10.57 -13.36
CA SER A 148 -17.90 -11.92 -12.78
C SER A 148 -16.55 -12.21 -12.10
N MET A 149 -15.53 -11.41 -12.40
CA MET A 149 -14.20 -11.59 -11.85
C MET A 149 -14.15 -11.09 -10.40
N PRO A 150 -13.62 -11.88 -9.44
CA PRO A 150 -13.46 -11.42 -8.07
C PRO A 150 -12.59 -10.17 -7.98
N GLN A 151 -12.99 -9.23 -7.12
CA GLN A 151 -12.29 -7.97 -6.91
C GLN A 151 -11.90 -7.79 -5.43
N ALA A 152 -10.81 -7.07 -5.19
CA ALA A 152 -10.48 -6.59 -3.86
C ALA A 152 -11.59 -5.64 -3.36
N LEU A 153 -11.88 -5.68 -2.06
CA LEU A 153 -13.03 -4.98 -1.47
C LEU A 153 -12.83 -3.48 -1.28
N GLY A 154 -11.63 -2.96 -1.54
CA GLY A 154 -11.26 -1.55 -1.32
C GLY A 154 -10.05 -1.13 -2.15
N GLY A 155 -9.62 0.11 -1.96
CA GLY A 155 -8.55 0.76 -2.72
C GLY A 155 -9.07 1.66 -3.85
N LYS A 156 -8.28 2.68 -4.20
CA LYS A 156 -8.59 3.60 -5.31
C LYS A 156 -8.47 2.90 -6.66
N THR A 157 -7.47 2.05 -6.80
CA THR A 157 -7.21 1.26 -8.00
C THR A 157 -8.07 -0.01 -7.96
N ARG A 158 -8.82 -0.29 -9.03
CA ARG A 158 -9.60 -1.53 -9.12
C ARG A 158 -8.64 -2.71 -9.28
N VAL A 159 -8.68 -3.65 -8.33
CA VAL A 159 -7.84 -4.85 -8.31
C VAL A 159 -8.67 -6.08 -8.57
N TYR A 160 -8.32 -6.83 -9.61
CA TYR A 160 -8.94 -8.10 -9.95
C TYR A 160 -8.09 -9.29 -9.47
N LEU A 161 -8.78 -10.32 -9.00
CA LEU A 161 -8.22 -11.55 -8.44
C LEU A 161 -8.71 -12.74 -9.29
N PRO A 162 -8.08 -13.02 -10.45
CA PRO A 162 -8.54 -14.06 -11.37
C PRO A 162 -8.43 -15.45 -10.73
N LYS A 163 -9.54 -16.20 -10.68
CA LYS A 163 -9.56 -17.58 -10.15
C LYS A 163 -8.74 -18.54 -10.99
N GLU A 164 -8.72 -18.31 -12.31
CA GLU A 164 -7.99 -19.13 -13.28
C GLU A 164 -6.48 -18.95 -13.20
N MET A 165 -6.00 -17.90 -12.51
CA MET A 165 -4.58 -17.59 -12.39
C MET A 165 -4.29 -17.00 -11.00
N PRO A 166 -4.37 -17.83 -9.95
CA PRO A 166 -4.30 -17.36 -8.57
C PRO A 166 -2.94 -16.76 -8.21
N GLU A 167 -1.90 -16.96 -9.02
CA GLU A 167 -0.54 -16.45 -8.79
C GLU A 167 -0.37 -14.97 -9.15
N VAL A 168 -1.39 -14.31 -9.73
CA VAL A 168 -1.30 -12.91 -10.15
C VAL A 168 -2.48 -12.07 -9.65
N VAL A 169 -2.25 -10.76 -9.57
CA VAL A 169 -3.29 -9.75 -9.36
C VAL A 169 -3.22 -8.73 -10.49
N LEU A 170 -4.38 -8.28 -10.97
CA LEU A 170 -4.47 -7.30 -12.06
C LEU A 170 -4.92 -5.96 -11.49
N LYS A 171 -4.07 -4.94 -11.57
CA LYS A 171 -4.37 -3.59 -11.09
C LYS A 171 -4.70 -2.69 -12.27
N SER A 172 -5.97 -2.30 -12.37
CA SER A 172 -6.48 -1.43 -13.44
C SER A 172 -6.26 0.05 -13.09
N SER A 173 -5.00 0.49 -13.10
CA SER A 173 -4.62 1.88 -12.82
C SER A 173 -4.64 2.78 -14.07
N GLY A 174 -4.78 2.21 -15.27
CA GLY A 174 -4.58 2.93 -16.53
C GLY A 174 -3.11 2.95 -16.94
N ARG A 175 -2.84 3.06 -18.24
CA ARG A 175 -1.50 2.86 -18.82
C ARG A 175 -0.42 3.75 -18.20
N LYS A 176 -0.70 5.06 -18.04
CA LYS A 176 0.28 6.01 -17.51
C LYS A 176 0.68 5.67 -16.08
N ASP A 177 -0.30 5.42 -15.22
CA ASP A 177 -0.06 5.11 -13.81
C ASP A 177 0.52 3.71 -13.63
N ALA A 178 0.11 2.74 -14.46
CA ALA A 178 0.70 1.39 -14.46
C ALA A 178 2.21 1.44 -14.78
N ILE A 179 2.59 2.21 -15.82
CA ILE A 179 4.01 2.41 -16.18
C ILE A 179 4.77 3.09 -15.04
N LYS A 180 4.22 4.17 -14.48
CA LYS A 180 4.85 4.90 -13.35
C LYS A 180 5.11 3.96 -12.18
N ARG A 181 4.08 3.24 -11.73
CA ARG A 181 4.15 2.27 -10.62
C ARG A 181 5.13 1.15 -10.91
N PHE A 182 5.12 0.62 -12.13
CA PHE A 182 6.08 -0.39 -12.55
C PHE A 182 7.52 0.08 -12.40
N HIS A 183 7.84 1.30 -12.84
CA HIS A 183 9.19 1.87 -12.67
C HIS A 183 9.54 2.11 -11.20
N GLN A 184 8.61 2.62 -10.39
CA GLN A 184 8.82 2.78 -8.95
C GLN A 184 9.15 1.44 -8.28
N MET A 185 8.45 0.36 -8.63
CA MET A 185 8.77 -0.99 -8.12
C MET A 185 10.17 -1.45 -8.53
N GLN A 186 10.61 -1.15 -9.75
CA GLN A 186 11.98 -1.47 -10.20
C GLN A 186 13.03 -0.66 -9.45
N ASP A 187 12.77 0.63 -9.20
CA ASP A 187 13.69 1.51 -8.46
C ASP A 187 13.87 1.02 -7.02
N VAL A 188 12.77 0.70 -6.33
CA VAL A 188 12.82 0.12 -4.99
C VAL A 188 13.57 -1.20 -4.99
N ARG A 189 13.28 -2.10 -5.96
CA ARG A 189 13.98 -3.38 -6.08
C ARG A 189 15.48 -3.21 -6.28
N SER A 190 15.90 -2.30 -7.14
CA SER A 190 17.32 -1.98 -7.36
C SER A 190 18.01 -1.56 -6.06
N ILE A 191 17.31 -0.80 -5.21
CA ILE A 191 17.82 -0.42 -3.89
C ILE A 191 17.96 -1.64 -2.98
N LEU A 192 16.93 -2.49 -2.91
CA LEU A 192 16.94 -3.71 -2.10
C LEU A 192 18.04 -4.68 -2.55
N ASP A 193 18.21 -4.88 -3.87
CA ASP A 193 19.28 -5.70 -4.44
C ASP A 193 20.66 -5.13 -4.07
N SER A 194 20.83 -3.79 -4.12
CA SER A 194 22.08 -3.14 -3.69
C SER A 194 22.36 -3.25 -2.19
N GLN A 195 21.33 -3.49 -1.38
CA GLN A 195 21.41 -3.69 0.07
C GLN A 195 21.61 -5.16 0.43
N ASN A 196 21.57 -6.08 -0.55
CA ASN A 196 21.45 -7.51 -0.34
C ASN A 196 20.28 -7.87 0.60
N SER A 197 19.16 -7.17 0.44
CA SER A 197 17.95 -7.40 1.24
C SER A 197 17.39 -8.81 1.00
N THR A 198 17.04 -9.49 2.09
CA THR A 198 16.48 -10.85 2.09
C THR A 198 15.15 -10.94 2.83
N HIS A 199 14.79 -9.91 3.60
CA HIS A 199 13.58 -9.85 4.42
C HIS A 199 12.54 -8.87 3.86
N LEU A 200 12.94 -7.95 2.98
CA LEU A 200 12.02 -7.10 2.21
C LEU A 200 11.76 -7.65 0.81
N PHE A 201 10.50 -7.65 0.38
CA PHE A 201 10.12 -8.18 -0.91
C PHE A 201 9.21 -7.24 -1.71
N ILE A 202 9.55 -7.04 -2.99
CA ILE A 202 8.69 -6.36 -3.97
C ILE A 202 8.15 -7.42 -4.93
N PRO A 203 6.83 -7.55 -5.15
CA PRO A 203 6.29 -8.52 -6.09
C PRO A 203 6.80 -8.31 -7.51
N LYS A 204 7.09 -9.40 -8.22
CA LYS A 204 7.40 -9.34 -9.65
C LYS A 204 6.21 -8.74 -10.39
N ALA A 205 6.48 -7.91 -11.38
CA ALA A 205 5.42 -7.23 -12.11
C ALA A 205 5.68 -7.24 -13.61
N SER A 206 4.61 -7.10 -14.38
CA SER A 206 4.63 -6.88 -15.83
C SER A 206 3.55 -5.88 -16.21
N LEU A 207 3.74 -5.21 -17.34
CA LEU A 207 2.76 -4.31 -17.93
C LEU A 207 1.90 -5.05 -18.96
N CYS A 208 0.58 -4.87 -18.91
CA CYS A 208 -0.36 -5.42 -19.87
C CYS A 208 -1.44 -4.39 -20.22
N GLY A 209 -1.19 -3.57 -21.25
CA GLY A 209 -2.10 -2.50 -21.66
C GLY A 209 -2.32 -1.45 -20.55
N ASN A 210 -3.54 -1.44 -20.00
CA ASN A 210 -3.93 -0.54 -18.89
C ASN A 210 -3.70 -1.14 -17.50
N PHE A 211 -3.16 -2.36 -17.43
CA PHE A 211 -2.96 -3.10 -16.20
C PHE A 211 -1.50 -3.15 -15.80
N LEU A 212 -1.28 -3.02 -14.50
CA LEU A 212 -0.10 -3.53 -13.82
C LEU A 212 -0.44 -4.93 -13.31
N VAL A 213 0.25 -5.94 -13.82
CA VAL A 213 0.09 -7.35 -13.41
C VAL A 213 1.18 -7.64 -12.40
N GLU A 214 0.81 -7.90 -11.15
CA GLU A 214 1.76 -8.21 -10.08
C GLU A 214 1.66 -9.68 -9.68
N GLN A 215 2.76 -10.28 -9.28
CA GLN A 215 2.79 -11.56 -8.60
C GLN A 215 1.98 -11.44 -7.32
N ARG A 216 1.00 -12.31 -7.15
CA ARG A 216 0.29 -12.45 -5.89
C ARG A 216 1.22 -13.08 -4.88
N LEU A 217 1.44 -12.37 -3.79
CA LEU A 217 2.19 -12.90 -2.67
C LEU A 217 1.31 -13.87 -1.86
N PRO A 218 1.86 -14.97 -1.31
CA PRO A 218 1.13 -15.94 -0.49
C PRO A 218 0.87 -15.38 0.92
N ILE A 219 0.31 -14.17 1.01
CA ILE A 219 0.22 -13.39 2.24
C ILE A 219 -1.18 -12.80 2.39
N ASN A 220 -1.59 -12.63 3.65
CA ASN A 220 -2.85 -12.00 3.98
C ASN A 220 -2.68 -10.48 4.00
N VAL A 221 -3.42 -9.78 3.13
CA VAL A 221 -3.39 -8.31 3.05
C VAL A 221 -4.38 -7.65 4.02
N ASP A 222 -5.07 -8.43 4.85
CA ASP A 222 -5.89 -7.90 5.94
C ASP A 222 -5.00 -7.23 7.00
N SER A 223 -5.30 -5.97 7.30
CA SER A 223 -4.51 -5.19 8.26
C SER A 223 -4.51 -5.82 9.66
N TYR A 224 -5.60 -6.42 10.13
CA TYR A 224 -5.65 -7.03 11.46
C TYR A 224 -4.84 -8.32 11.53
N HIS A 225 -4.78 -9.08 10.44
CA HIS A 225 -3.84 -10.21 10.34
C HIS A 225 -2.40 -9.73 10.54
N ASN A 226 -2.01 -8.69 9.79
CA ASN A 226 -0.67 -8.13 9.83
C ASN A 226 -0.31 -7.51 11.19
N MET A 227 -1.27 -6.80 11.82
CA MET A 227 -1.13 -6.30 13.19
C MET A 227 -0.96 -7.43 14.20
N GLY A 228 -1.82 -8.45 14.15
CA GLY A 228 -1.77 -9.59 15.07
C GLY A 228 -0.47 -10.38 14.93
N LEU A 229 -0.03 -10.62 13.69
CA LEU A 229 1.24 -11.30 13.44
C LEU A 229 2.43 -10.51 14.01
N TYR A 230 2.47 -9.20 13.77
CA TYR A 230 3.49 -8.31 14.30
C TYR A 230 3.53 -8.31 15.83
N LEU A 231 2.37 -8.18 16.48
CA LEU A 231 2.26 -8.15 17.93
C LEU A 231 2.62 -9.49 18.59
N SER A 232 2.34 -10.61 17.92
CA SER A 232 2.61 -11.95 18.48
C SER A 232 4.10 -12.30 18.54
N GLN A 233 4.89 -11.85 17.56
CA GLN A 233 6.28 -12.25 17.38
C GLN A 233 7.13 -11.09 16.83
N PRO A 234 7.18 -9.94 17.50
CA PRO A 234 7.82 -8.73 16.98
C PRO A 234 9.28 -8.98 16.61
N GLN A 235 10.04 -9.69 17.44
CA GLN A 235 11.46 -9.98 17.25
C GLN A 235 11.79 -10.72 15.94
N LEU A 236 10.84 -11.44 15.34
CA LEU A 236 11.08 -12.10 14.05
C LEU A 236 11.26 -11.09 12.91
N PHE A 237 10.82 -9.85 13.09
CA PHE A 237 10.87 -8.79 12.08
C PHE A 237 12.06 -7.84 12.25
N ASP A 238 12.95 -8.05 13.22
CA ASP A 238 14.11 -7.18 13.48
C ASP A 238 14.94 -6.90 12.21
N GLU A 239 15.32 -7.96 11.49
CA GLU A 239 16.12 -7.81 10.25
C GLU A 239 15.33 -7.14 9.12
N ALA A 240 14.03 -7.42 9.00
CA ALA A 240 13.17 -6.74 8.04
C ALA A 240 13.08 -5.23 8.32
N VAL A 241 13.02 -4.84 9.59
CA VAL A 241 12.99 -3.44 10.03
C VAL A 241 14.35 -2.77 9.85
N ARG A 242 15.47 -3.47 10.07
CA ARG A 242 16.82 -2.97 9.72
C ARG A 242 16.92 -2.69 8.22
N GLU A 243 16.51 -3.65 7.38
CA GLU A 243 16.48 -3.47 5.93
C GLU A 243 15.56 -2.29 5.52
N MET A 244 14.43 -2.10 6.19
CA MET A 244 13.52 -0.99 5.93
C MET A 244 14.16 0.36 6.32
N THR A 245 14.91 0.40 7.41
CA THR A 245 15.68 1.58 7.84
C THR A 245 16.74 1.95 6.80
N ARG A 246 17.47 0.95 6.26
CA ARG A 246 18.39 1.16 5.13
C ARG A 246 17.66 1.68 3.90
N LEU A 247 16.48 1.15 3.57
CA LEU A 247 15.68 1.64 2.45
C LEU A 247 15.30 3.12 2.64
N PHE A 248 14.83 3.50 3.84
CA PHE A 248 14.43 4.87 4.16
C PHE A 248 15.59 5.88 4.24
N SER A 249 16.83 5.39 4.35
CA SER A 249 18.02 6.21 4.19
C SER A 249 18.32 6.61 2.73
N LYS A 250 17.60 6.03 1.76
CA LYS A 250 17.76 6.30 0.32
C LYS A 250 16.51 6.91 -0.31
N ILE A 251 15.32 6.47 0.10
CA ILE A 251 14.03 6.90 -0.47
C ILE A 251 12.98 7.12 0.62
N TYR A 252 11.81 7.61 0.25
CA TYR A 252 10.65 7.64 1.14
C TYR A 252 9.41 7.10 0.44
N LEU A 253 8.69 6.20 1.13
CA LEU A 253 7.47 5.56 0.65
C LEU A 253 6.28 6.14 1.41
N SER A 254 5.58 7.12 0.83
CA SER A 254 4.49 7.79 1.54
C SER A 254 3.22 6.95 1.62
N ASP A 255 3.07 5.88 0.85
CA ASP A 255 1.87 5.03 0.86
C ASP A 255 1.78 4.08 2.06
N LEU A 256 2.83 4.00 2.88
CA LEU A 256 2.86 3.12 4.06
C LEU A 256 2.07 3.69 5.24
N VAL A 257 1.82 5.00 5.20
CA VAL A 257 0.97 5.72 6.14
C VAL A 257 -0.01 6.58 5.35
N SER A 258 -1.17 6.88 5.89
CA SER A 258 -2.13 7.73 5.19
C SER A 258 -2.77 8.74 6.13
N TYR A 259 -2.90 9.98 5.65
CA TYR A 259 -3.67 11.01 6.33
C TYR A 259 -5.16 10.66 6.30
N GLN A 260 -5.85 10.98 7.39
CA GLN A 260 -7.15 10.47 7.84
C GLN A 260 -8.36 10.77 6.93
N ASN A 261 -8.38 10.27 5.69
CA ASN A 261 -9.58 10.22 4.84
C ASN A 261 -10.24 8.81 4.84
N ASN A 262 -9.72 7.87 5.64
CA ASN A 262 -10.20 6.50 5.77
C ASN A 262 -10.79 6.32 7.18
N PRO A 263 -11.97 5.69 7.33
CA PRO A 263 -12.62 5.48 8.63
C PRO A 263 -11.84 4.61 9.62
N LEU A 264 -10.71 4.01 9.24
CA LEU A 264 -9.81 3.30 10.15
C LEU A 264 -8.84 4.23 10.92
N GLY A 265 -8.96 5.55 10.75
CA GLY A 265 -7.86 6.48 11.00
C GLY A 265 -7.99 7.43 12.18
N HIS A 266 -9.20 7.76 12.67
CA HIS A 266 -9.34 8.79 13.69
C HIS A 266 -9.27 8.21 15.12
N ILE A 267 -8.08 7.75 15.49
CA ILE A 267 -7.73 7.51 16.89
C ILE A 267 -7.15 8.81 17.43
N ALA A 268 -7.75 9.34 18.50
CA ALA A 268 -7.33 10.60 19.13
C ALA A 268 -5.80 10.59 19.37
N ASP A 269 -5.14 11.69 19.06
CA ASP A 269 -3.69 11.91 19.21
C ASP A 269 -2.75 11.05 18.33
N VAL A 270 -3.29 10.19 17.44
CA VAL A 270 -2.46 9.41 16.50
C VAL A 270 -2.21 10.18 15.19
N GLY A 271 -3.21 10.89 14.68
CA GLY A 271 -3.10 11.86 13.56
C GLY A 271 -3.00 11.26 12.14
N ASP A 272 -2.43 10.07 11.97
CA ASP A 272 -2.45 9.29 10.73
C ASP A 272 -2.54 7.78 11.06
N PHE A 273 -2.77 6.93 10.07
CA PHE A 273 -2.85 5.48 10.29
C PHE A 273 -1.88 4.71 9.40
N VAL A 274 -1.44 3.56 9.91
CA VAL A 274 -0.51 2.66 9.22
C VAL A 274 -1.27 1.76 8.25
N ARG A 275 -0.82 1.73 7.00
CA ARG A 275 -1.34 0.88 5.92
C ARG A 275 -0.71 -0.51 5.98
N TYR A 276 -1.06 -1.29 6.99
CA TYR A 276 -0.63 -2.68 7.11
C TYR A 276 -1.11 -3.56 5.94
N ASP A 277 -2.11 -3.11 5.17
CA ASP A 277 -2.52 -3.70 3.90
C ASP A 277 -1.50 -3.47 2.77
N ASN A 278 -0.67 -2.42 2.84
CA ASN A 278 0.44 -2.16 1.93
C ASN A 278 1.78 -2.75 2.41
N LEU A 279 1.80 -3.24 3.65
CA LEU A 279 2.95 -3.84 4.34
C LEU A 279 2.66 -5.27 4.82
N PRO A 280 2.15 -6.17 3.98
CA PRO A 280 1.79 -7.49 4.45
C PRO A 280 3.00 -8.26 5.01
N LEU A 281 2.82 -8.79 6.22
CA LEU A 281 3.82 -9.48 7.01
C LEU A 281 3.60 -10.99 6.87
N TYR A 282 4.69 -11.75 6.88
CA TYR A 282 4.63 -13.21 6.87
C TYR A 282 5.89 -13.81 7.50
N ILE A 283 5.77 -15.02 8.02
CA ILE A 283 6.90 -15.78 8.55
C ILE A 283 7.27 -16.83 7.53
N GLU A 284 8.53 -16.84 7.10
CA GLU A 284 9.10 -17.91 6.30
C GLU A 284 9.91 -18.84 7.21
N GLU A 285 9.67 -20.14 7.10
CA GLU A 285 10.44 -21.15 7.82
C GLU A 285 11.37 -21.88 6.85
N ASN A 286 12.68 -21.66 7.01
CA ASN A 286 13.70 -22.31 6.22
C ASN A 286 14.62 -23.11 7.14
N LYS A 287 14.68 -24.43 6.95
CA LYS A 287 15.55 -25.34 7.71
C LYS A 287 15.40 -25.19 9.23
N GLY A 288 14.17 -25.00 9.72
CA GLY A 288 13.84 -24.84 11.15
C GLY A 288 14.11 -23.45 11.73
N LYS A 289 14.59 -22.48 10.93
CA LYS A 289 14.69 -21.08 11.33
C LYS A 289 13.49 -20.31 10.79
N LYS A 290 12.76 -19.64 11.69
CA LYS A 290 11.66 -18.73 11.35
C LYS A 290 12.20 -17.32 11.21
N GLU A 291 11.84 -16.66 10.12
CA GLU A 291 12.21 -15.27 9.84
C GLU A 291 10.98 -14.49 9.38
N GLY A 292 10.78 -13.31 9.95
CA GLY A 292 9.72 -12.39 9.55
C GLY A 292 10.13 -11.63 8.29
N LYS A 293 9.21 -11.56 7.32
CA LYS A 293 9.39 -10.85 6.06
C LYS A 293 8.27 -9.86 5.83
N ILE A 294 8.58 -8.79 5.08
CA ILE A 294 7.63 -7.72 4.76
C ILE A 294 7.52 -7.59 3.24
N GLY A 295 6.30 -7.75 2.74
CA GLY A 295 5.95 -7.39 1.37
C GLY A 295 5.74 -5.88 1.26
N LEU A 296 6.31 -5.25 0.23
CA LEU A 296 6.09 -3.87 -0.12
C LEU A 296 5.18 -3.81 -1.35
N ILE A 297 3.90 -3.51 -1.15
CA ILE A 297 2.91 -3.48 -2.23
C ILE A 297 2.23 -2.12 -2.35
N ASP A 298 1.67 -1.86 -3.53
CA ASP A 298 0.90 -0.63 -3.80
C ASP A 298 1.68 0.68 -3.62
N LEU A 299 2.93 0.70 -4.09
CA LEU A 299 3.87 1.83 -4.01
C LEU A 299 3.59 2.89 -5.10
N GLU A 300 2.52 3.67 -4.96
CA GLU A 300 2.10 4.70 -5.92
C GLU A 300 2.87 6.03 -5.80
N HIS A 301 3.33 6.35 -4.59
CA HIS A 301 3.95 7.60 -4.17
C HIS A 301 5.29 7.33 -3.48
N MET A 302 6.32 7.23 -4.31
CA MET A 302 7.72 7.18 -3.90
C MET A 302 8.38 8.54 -4.11
N GLN A 303 9.19 8.96 -3.14
CA GLN A 303 10.14 10.06 -3.29
C GLN A 303 11.54 9.47 -3.48
N ASN A 304 12.25 9.94 -4.51
CA ASN A 304 13.61 9.49 -4.87
C ASN A 304 14.70 10.06 -3.94
N SER A 305 14.30 10.46 -2.73
CA SER A 305 15.17 11.01 -1.71
C SER A 305 14.62 10.64 -0.33
N PRO A 306 15.47 10.55 0.70
CA PRO A 306 15.03 10.36 2.07
C PRO A 306 14.13 11.51 2.52
N SER A 307 13.14 11.19 3.35
CA SER A 307 12.31 12.20 4.02
C SER A 307 12.88 12.51 5.40
N PRO A 308 12.87 13.79 5.85
CA PRO A 308 13.17 14.13 7.24
C PRO A 308 12.28 13.39 8.26
N LYS A 309 11.07 13.00 7.85
CA LYS A 309 10.10 12.24 8.67
C LYS A 309 10.19 10.72 8.47
N GLY A 310 11.18 10.24 7.71
CA GLY A 310 11.31 8.82 7.36
C GLY A 310 11.41 7.93 8.60
N LEU A 311 12.30 8.27 9.53
CA LEU A 311 12.46 7.50 10.77
C LEU A 311 11.22 7.57 11.68
N GLU A 312 10.58 8.74 11.80
CA GLU A 312 9.32 8.89 12.54
C GLU A 312 8.19 8.03 11.93
N THR A 313 8.20 7.85 10.61
CA THR A 313 7.23 6.99 9.92
C THR A 313 7.52 5.53 10.22
N LEU A 314 8.78 5.09 10.09
CA LEU A 314 9.18 3.72 10.39
C LEU A 314 8.89 3.32 11.83
N VAL A 315 9.21 4.19 12.79
CA VAL A 315 8.94 3.94 14.20
C VAL A 315 7.44 3.88 14.49
N ARG A 316 6.61 4.61 13.73
CA ARG A 316 5.15 4.53 13.87
C ARG A 316 4.59 3.23 13.32
N ILE A 317 5.19 2.72 12.23
CA ILE A 317 4.84 1.44 11.64
C ILE A 317 5.32 0.30 12.56
N PHE A 318 6.55 0.37 13.08
CA PHE A 318 7.15 -0.68 13.90
C PHE A 318 7.57 -0.15 15.28
N PRO A 319 6.62 0.22 16.15
CA PRO A 319 6.92 0.91 17.40
C PRO A 319 7.67 0.04 18.41
N LEU A 320 7.52 -1.28 18.35
CA LEU A 320 8.27 -2.22 19.21
C LEU A 320 9.74 -2.37 18.79
N HIS A 321 10.15 -1.74 17.68
CA HIS A 321 11.51 -1.81 17.12
C HIS A 321 12.24 -0.48 17.21
N LEU A 322 11.82 0.42 18.12
CA LEU A 322 12.42 1.75 18.29
C LEU A 322 13.95 1.69 18.41
N ASP A 323 14.47 0.76 19.20
CA ASP A 323 15.91 0.64 19.44
C ASP A 323 16.65 0.07 18.22
N VAL A 324 16.08 -0.92 17.54
CA VAL A 324 16.60 -1.47 16.28
C VAL A 324 16.73 -0.37 15.22
N ILE A 325 15.69 0.47 15.09
CA ILE A 325 15.67 1.60 14.14
C ILE A 325 16.71 2.65 14.54
N LYS A 326 16.80 3.02 15.84
CA LYS A 326 17.80 3.98 16.33
C LYS A 326 19.23 3.50 16.07
N GLU A 327 19.51 2.22 16.32
CA GLU A 327 20.81 1.60 16.11
C GLU A 327 21.20 1.63 14.62
N GLU A 328 20.32 1.13 13.74
CA GLU A 328 20.61 1.08 12.30
C GLU A 328 20.72 2.48 11.69
N ALA A 329 19.87 3.43 12.11
CA ALA A 329 19.95 4.82 11.69
C ALA A 329 21.29 5.48 12.09
N LYS A 330 21.84 5.14 13.26
CA LYS A 330 23.16 5.61 13.71
C LYS A 330 24.27 5.05 12.83
N ASN A 331 24.21 3.75 12.49
CA ASN A 331 25.15 3.10 11.58
C ASN A 331 25.16 3.76 10.19
N LEU A 332 23.98 4.18 9.73
CA LEU A 332 23.79 4.89 8.45
C LEU A 332 24.08 6.39 8.53
N LYS A 333 24.47 6.92 9.69
CA LYS A 333 24.72 8.35 9.95
C LYS A 333 23.50 9.25 9.63
N MET A 334 22.29 8.73 9.84
CA MET A 334 21.06 9.50 9.69
C MET A 334 20.90 10.47 10.86
N LYS A 335 20.22 11.60 10.63
CA LYS A 335 19.89 12.54 11.71
C LYS A 335 18.80 11.95 12.60
N ILE A 336 19.09 11.78 13.89
CA ILE A 336 18.17 11.23 14.88
C ILE A 336 17.70 12.34 15.82
N ASN A 337 16.38 12.44 16.02
CA ASN A 337 15.77 13.23 17.08
C ASN A 337 15.03 12.27 18.02
N HIS A 338 15.64 11.96 19.17
CA HIS A 338 15.13 10.95 20.10
C HIS A 338 13.70 11.24 20.56
N ASN A 339 13.39 12.50 20.92
CA ASN A 339 12.07 12.90 21.39
C ASN A 339 10.99 12.70 20.32
N LEU A 340 11.29 13.04 19.05
CA LEU A 340 10.34 12.85 17.96
C LEU A 340 10.12 11.37 17.65
N LEU A 341 11.16 10.54 17.73
CA LEU A 341 11.02 9.10 17.54
C LEU A 341 10.21 8.46 18.66
N GLU A 342 10.44 8.82 19.92
CA GLU A 342 9.66 8.31 21.05
C GLU A 342 8.19 8.74 20.96
N ALA A 343 7.92 10.00 20.61
CA ALA A 343 6.56 10.45 20.36
C ALA A 343 5.90 9.68 19.19
N ALA A 344 6.64 9.37 18.13
CA ALA A 344 6.14 8.57 17.02
C ALA A 344 5.89 7.11 17.41
N ALA A 345 6.75 6.52 18.26
CA ALA A 345 6.58 5.17 18.78
C ALA A 345 5.32 5.07 19.65
N ASN A 346 5.10 6.06 20.52
CA ASN A 346 3.91 6.13 21.36
C ASN A 346 2.63 6.23 20.52
N ARG A 347 2.64 7.01 19.42
CA ARG A 347 1.52 7.04 18.47
C ARG A 347 1.30 5.70 17.78
N GLY A 348 2.36 5.03 17.33
CA GLY A 348 2.29 3.69 16.73
C GLY A 348 1.75 2.64 17.70
N ASN A 349 2.23 2.64 18.95
CA ASN A 349 1.75 1.77 20.01
C ASN A 349 0.27 2.03 20.31
N LYS A 350 -0.15 3.29 20.44
CA LYS A 350 -1.57 3.64 20.64
C LYS A 350 -2.45 3.14 19.48
N TYR A 351 -1.95 3.24 18.25
CA TYR A 351 -2.66 2.72 17.07
C TYR A 351 -2.84 1.19 17.12
N LEU A 352 -1.79 0.44 17.47
CA LEU A 352 -1.89 -1.02 17.64
C LEU A 352 -2.74 -1.43 18.85
N GLN A 353 -2.63 -0.70 19.95
CA GLN A 353 -3.37 -0.95 21.18
C GLN A 353 -4.87 -0.81 20.94
N VAL A 354 -5.31 0.38 20.51
CA VAL A 354 -6.73 0.64 20.25
C VAL A 354 -7.19 -0.16 19.03
N GLY A 355 -6.36 -0.22 17.97
CA GLY A 355 -6.69 -0.86 16.70
C GLY A 355 -6.82 -2.39 16.77
N PHE A 356 -6.18 -3.06 17.72
CA PHE A 356 -6.18 -4.51 17.81
C PHE A 356 -6.33 -5.05 19.24
N VAL A 357 -5.41 -4.68 20.14
CA VAL A 357 -5.28 -5.30 21.48
C VAL A 357 -6.53 -5.07 22.33
N ASP A 358 -6.93 -3.81 22.53
CA ASP A 358 -8.08 -3.44 23.37
C ASP A 358 -9.38 -4.08 22.87
N HIS A 359 -9.54 -4.19 21.55
CA HIS A 359 -10.73 -4.79 20.97
C HIS A 359 -10.75 -6.29 21.14
N LEU A 360 -9.61 -6.96 20.96
CA LEU A 360 -9.50 -8.39 21.21
C LEU A 360 -9.79 -8.71 22.70
N GLU A 361 -9.29 -7.90 23.62
CA GLU A 361 -9.59 -8.01 25.05
C GLU A 361 -11.08 -7.80 25.33
N TRP A 362 -11.67 -6.73 24.81
CA TRP A 362 -13.10 -6.46 24.94
C TRP A 362 -13.96 -7.60 24.37
N LEU A 363 -13.57 -8.20 23.24
CA LEU A 363 -14.25 -9.36 22.67
C LEU A 363 -14.22 -10.56 23.62
N LYS A 364 -13.06 -10.83 24.23
CA LYS A 364 -12.90 -11.89 25.24
C LYS A 364 -13.76 -11.63 26.47
N GLU A 365 -13.82 -10.39 26.95
CA GLU A 365 -14.69 -9.98 28.07
C GLU A 365 -16.17 -10.18 27.77
N LYS A 366 -16.59 -9.98 26.51
CA LYS A 366 -17.95 -10.27 26.02
C LYS A 366 -18.23 -11.76 25.79
N GLY A 367 -17.27 -12.64 26.10
CA GLY A 367 -17.40 -14.08 25.89
C GLY A 367 -17.36 -14.50 24.42
N LEU A 368 -16.88 -13.63 23.53
CA LEU A 368 -16.70 -13.93 22.11
C LEU A 368 -15.31 -14.54 21.91
N SER A 369 -15.25 -15.74 21.33
CA SER A 369 -13.99 -16.44 21.08
C SER A 369 -13.95 -17.03 19.67
N THR A 370 -12.77 -17.55 19.32
CA THR A 370 -12.49 -18.27 18.07
C THR A 370 -13.15 -19.65 18.00
N GLU A 371 -13.67 -20.16 19.12
CA GLU A 371 -14.24 -21.51 19.27
C GLU A 371 -15.77 -21.53 19.38
N VAL A 372 -16.39 -20.37 19.68
CA VAL A 372 -17.83 -20.26 19.92
C VAL A 372 -18.55 -19.77 18.66
N SER A 373 -19.78 -20.25 18.46
CA SER A 373 -20.66 -19.77 17.38
C SER A 373 -20.85 -18.26 17.45
N LEU A 374 -20.78 -17.59 16.29
CA LEU A 374 -20.97 -16.15 16.20
C LEU A 374 -22.29 -15.69 16.81
N GLN A 375 -22.18 -14.91 17.88
CA GLN A 375 -23.33 -14.22 18.45
C GLN A 375 -23.67 -12.97 17.62
N PRO A 376 -24.95 -12.77 17.27
CA PRO A 376 -25.41 -11.58 16.57
C PRO A 376 -25.32 -10.35 17.48
N PHE A 377 -25.25 -9.17 16.87
CA PHE A 377 -25.37 -7.92 17.60
C PHE A 377 -26.79 -7.78 18.15
N GLU A 378 -26.91 -7.65 19.46
CA GLU A 378 -28.18 -7.45 20.15
C GLU A 378 -28.10 -6.24 21.08
N VAL A 379 -29.21 -5.53 21.19
CA VAL A 379 -29.41 -4.42 22.14
C VAL A 379 -30.64 -4.76 22.95
N SER A 380 -30.52 -4.76 24.28
CA SER A 380 -31.64 -5.15 25.16
C SER A 380 -32.82 -4.18 25.00
N THR A 381 -34.03 -4.66 25.28
CA THR A 381 -35.24 -3.82 25.24
C THR A 381 -35.13 -2.62 26.19
N GLU A 382 -34.56 -2.84 27.38
CA GLU A 382 -34.28 -1.78 28.36
C GLU A 382 -33.36 -0.71 27.78
N ARG A 383 -32.27 -1.13 27.13
CA ARG A 383 -31.32 -0.21 26.48
C ARG A 383 -31.98 0.55 25.34
N VAL A 384 -32.87 -0.08 24.56
CA VAL A 384 -33.67 0.62 23.53
C VAL A 384 -34.58 1.68 24.14
N THR A 385 -35.19 1.43 25.30
CA THR A 385 -36.00 2.42 26.03
C THR A 385 -35.16 3.61 26.48
N GLU A 386 -33.97 3.37 27.04
CA GLU A 386 -33.03 4.43 27.43
C GLU A 386 -32.62 5.29 26.23
N LEU A 387 -32.23 4.65 25.12
CA LEU A 387 -31.88 5.33 23.88
C LEU A 387 -33.05 6.14 23.32
N THR A 388 -34.28 5.65 23.47
CA THR A 388 -35.50 6.35 23.04
C THR A 388 -35.67 7.67 23.81
N GLY A 389 -35.51 7.65 25.14
CA GLY A 389 -35.59 8.86 25.96
C GLY A 389 -34.46 9.86 25.65
N LEU A 390 -33.31 9.38 25.19
CA LEU A 390 -32.21 10.23 24.74
C LEU A 390 -32.47 10.85 23.36
N VAL A 391 -33.04 10.10 22.43
CA VAL A 391 -33.48 10.60 21.11
C VAL A 391 -34.59 11.65 21.25
N GLU A 392 -35.53 11.46 22.18
CA GLU A 392 -36.58 12.45 22.50
C GLU A 392 -35.96 13.80 22.88
N LYS A 393 -35.01 13.81 23.83
CA LYS A 393 -34.31 15.02 24.26
C LYS A 393 -33.53 15.67 23.11
N GLU A 394 -32.86 14.87 22.29
CA GLU A 394 -32.08 15.39 21.15
C GLU A 394 -32.99 16.00 20.07
N LEU A 395 -34.18 15.42 19.82
CA LEU A 395 -35.17 15.98 18.89
C LEU A 395 -35.69 17.35 19.35
N VAL A 396 -36.00 17.51 20.63
CA VAL A 396 -36.42 18.81 21.21
C VAL A 396 -35.31 19.84 21.05
N LYS A 397 -34.08 19.46 21.35
CA LYS A 397 -32.90 20.33 21.18
C LYS A 397 -32.67 20.73 19.72
N LEU A 398 -32.79 19.80 18.79
CA LEU A 398 -32.69 20.07 17.35
C LEU A 398 -33.78 21.04 16.89
N ASN A 399 -35.00 20.90 17.41
CA ASN A 399 -36.11 21.81 17.14
C ASN A 399 -35.83 23.23 17.64
N GLN A 400 -35.02 23.40 18.68
CA GLN A 400 -34.55 24.71 19.16
C GLN A 400 -33.39 25.28 18.31
N GLY A 401 -33.02 24.63 17.20
CA GLY A 401 -31.89 25.04 16.36
C GLY A 401 -30.52 24.73 16.95
N ILE A 402 -30.47 23.94 18.04
CA ILE A 402 -29.23 23.58 18.73
C ILE A 402 -28.73 22.25 18.19
N ASN A 403 -27.44 22.18 17.86
CA ASN A 403 -26.84 20.96 17.35
C ASN A 403 -25.36 20.85 17.71
N ASP A 404 -25.02 19.92 18.60
CA ASP A 404 -23.66 19.80 19.15
C ASP A 404 -22.67 19.23 18.15
N LEU A 405 -23.11 18.30 17.30
CA LEU A 405 -22.28 17.71 16.27
C LEU A 405 -21.97 18.73 15.17
N PHE A 406 -22.91 19.63 14.90
CA PHE A 406 -22.79 20.62 13.83
C PHE A 406 -21.89 21.79 14.25
N VAL A 407 -21.82 22.08 15.55
CA VAL A 407 -20.95 23.12 16.11
C VAL A 407 -19.51 22.63 16.26
N ARG A 408 -19.29 21.39 16.74
CA ARG A 408 -17.93 20.89 16.99
C ARG A 408 -17.11 20.68 15.72
N GLU A 409 -17.76 20.38 14.59
CA GLU A 409 -17.07 19.80 13.44
C GLU A 409 -17.28 20.59 12.12
N ARG A 410 -18.06 21.69 12.11
CA ARG A 410 -18.31 22.58 10.94
C ARG A 410 -18.81 21.90 9.65
N TYR A 411 -19.24 20.64 9.68
CA TYR A 411 -19.57 19.88 8.46
C TYR A 411 -20.99 20.08 7.92
N LEU A 412 -21.94 20.52 8.74
CA LEU A 412 -23.36 20.60 8.40
C LEU A 412 -23.97 21.95 8.86
N GLY A 413 -24.92 22.51 8.10
CA GLY A 413 -25.54 23.81 8.40
C GLY A 413 -26.53 23.76 9.58
N LYS A 414 -26.67 24.85 10.34
CA LYS A 414 -27.59 24.94 11.49
C LYS A 414 -29.00 24.45 11.10
N PRO A 415 -29.64 23.57 11.90
CA PRO A 415 -31.00 23.16 11.61
C PRO A 415 -31.95 24.36 11.76
N GLN A 416 -33.04 24.34 10.99
CA GLN A 416 -34.13 25.31 11.15
C GLN A 416 -34.71 25.21 12.56
N MET A 417 -35.00 26.36 13.17
CA MET A 417 -35.74 26.40 14.43
C MET A 417 -37.23 26.12 14.19
N ASN A 418 -37.88 25.51 15.17
CA ASN A 418 -39.34 25.27 15.21
C ASN A 418 -39.84 24.50 13.97
N PHE A 419 -39.17 23.40 13.62
CA PHE A 419 -39.65 22.52 12.55
C PHE A 419 -40.81 21.63 12.99
N PHE A 420 -41.06 21.46 14.29
CA PHE A 420 -42.30 20.87 14.80
C PHE A 420 -43.45 21.89 14.70
N VAL A 421 -44.56 21.46 14.11
CA VAL A 421 -45.76 22.29 13.90
C VAL A 421 -46.71 22.24 15.10
N GLU A 422 -46.64 21.15 15.87
CA GLU A 422 -47.44 20.90 17.06
C GLU A 422 -46.57 20.99 18.32
N ASP A 423 -47.10 20.54 19.47
CA ASP A 423 -46.35 20.45 20.73
C ASP A 423 -45.00 19.72 20.54
N PRO A 424 -43.86 20.41 20.74
CA PRO A 424 -42.54 19.84 20.49
C PRO A 424 -42.23 18.60 21.31
N ASP A 425 -42.66 18.56 22.57
CA ASP A 425 -42.35 17.45 23.49
C ASP A 425 -43.15 16.20 23.12
N ALA A 426 -44.48 16.32 22.92
CA ALA A 426 -45.30 15.21 22.45
C ALA A 426 -44.85 14.68 21.07
N THR A 427 -44.52 15.59 20.15
CA THR A 427 -44.05 15.20 18.81
C THR A 427 -42.69 14.50 18.88
N ALA A 428 -41.75 15.01 19.67
CA ALA A 428 -40.44 14.38 19.86
C ALA A 428 -40.57 12.97 20.44
N LYS A 429 -41.44 12.77 21.43
CA LYS A 429 -41.70 11.46 22.05
C LYS A 429 -42.24 10.43 21.05
N GLU A 430 -43.23 10.82 20.25
CA GLU A 430 -43.81 9.97 19.20
C GLU A 430 -42.74 9.57 18.15
N PHE A 431 -41.96 10.55 17.69
CA PHE A 431 -40.90 10.32 16.71
C PHE A 431 -39.78 9.45 17.27
N ALA A 432 -39.35 9.69 18.52
CA ALA A 432 -38.30 8.93 19.16
C ALA A 432 -38.65 7.44 19.27
N ALA A 433 -39.91 7.12 19.63
CA ALA A 433 -40.39 5.75 19.72
C ALA A 433 -40.35 5.00 18.38
N THR A 434 -40.46 5.71 17.25
CA THR A 434 -40.39 5.13 15.91
C THR A 434 -38.96 5.09 15.36
N ILE A 435 -38.20 6.17 15.55
CA ILE A 435 -36.85 6.35 14.99
C ILE A 435 -35.84 5.42 15.66
N THR A 436 -35.91 5.29 16.99
CA THR A 436 -34.89 4.56 17.76
C THR A 436 -34.80 3.08 17.33
N PRO A 437 -35.92 2.32 17.28
CA PRO A 437 -35.87 0.93 16.82
C PRO A 437 -35.41 0.80 15.37
N MET A 438 -35.78 1.74 14.49
CA MET A 438 -35.33 1.74 13.09
C MET A 438 -33.81 1.91 12.96
N ILE A 439 -33.19 2.81 13.72
CA ILE A 439 -31.74 3.01 13.69
C ILE A 439 -31.03 1.79 14.27
N VAL A 440 -31.50 1.25 15.41
CA VAL A 440 -30.92 0.03 16.01
C VAL A 440 -30.98 -1.15 15.03
N ALA A 441 -32.13 -1.34 14.37
CA ALA A 441 -32.30 -2.38 13.35
C ALA A 441 -31.36 -2.16 12.14
N ASN A 442 -31.17 -0.92 11.70
CA ASN A 442 -30.24 -0.59 10.63
C ASN A 442 -28.78 -0.93 11.01
N ILE A 443 -28.35 -0.60 12.24
CA ILE A 443 -27.01 -0.93 12.76
C ILE A 443 -26.83 -2.46 12.73
N LYS A 444 -27.75 -3.21 13.35
CA LYS A 444 -27.74 -4.68 13.38
C LYS A 444 -27.64 -5.28 11.97
N ALA A 445 -28.51 -4.85 11.05
CA ALA A 445 -28.51 -5.34 9.68
C ALA A 445 -27.21 -5.03 8.92
N GLN A 446 -26.55 -3.90 9.19
CA GLN A 446 -25.25 -3.62 8.55
C GLN A 446 -24.12 -4.49 9.11
N ILE A 447 -24.10 -4.72 10.42
CA ILE A 447 -23.13 -5.61 11.08
C ILE A 447 -23.30 -7.03 10.55
N GLU A 448 -24.51 -7.60 10.63
CA GLU A 448 -24.80 -8.97 10.18
C GLU A 448 -24.47 -9.17 8.70
N LYS A 449 -24.84 -8.21 7.85
CA LYS A 449 -24.52 -8.28 6.42
C LYS A 449 -23.01 -8.36 6.16
N LYS A 450 -22.21 -7.66 6.95
CA LYS A 450 -20.74 -7.68 6.82
C LYS A 450 -20.16 -8.96 7.38
N GLN A 451 -20.67 -9.43 8.51
CA GLN A 451 -20.25 -10.70 9.11
C GLN A 451 -20.52 -11.87 8.18
N ASN A 452 -21.74 -12.01 7.67
CA ASN A 452 -22.11 -13.07 6.74
C ASN A 452 -21.25 -13.08 5.48
N LYS A 453 -20.88 -11.89 4.97
CA LYS A 453 -20.00 -11.75 3.80
C LYS A 453 -18.55 -12.17 4.08
N LEU A 454 -18.07 -11.99 5.29
CA LEU A 454 -16.72 -12.40 5.69
C LEU A 454 -16.69 -13.90 6.00
N LEU A 455 -17.71 -14.41 6.70
CA LEU A 455 -17.88 -15.83 6.98
C LEU A 455 -17.98 -16.68 5.73
N SER A 456 -18.71 -16.22 4.71
CA SER A 456 -18.80 -16.93 3.42
C SER A 456 -17.46 -17.05 2.68
N LYS A 457 -16.40 -16.41 3.17
CA LYS A 457 -15.04 -16.46 2.60
C LYS A 457 -14.07 -17.23 3.47
N MET A 458 -14.43 -17.54 4.70
CA MET A 458 -13.61 -18.35 5.60
C MET A 458 -13.77 -19.81 5.20
N THR A 459 -12.64 -20.48 4.94
CA THR A 459 -12.60 -21.94 4.76
C THR A 459 -12.94 -22.62 6.08
N GLU A 460 -13.64 -23.76 6.02
CA GLU A 460 -14.00 -24.57 7.20
C GLU A 460 -12.74 -24.89 8.03
N GLY A 461 -12.58 -24.20 9.15
CA GLY A 461 -11.39 -24.25 10.00
C GLY A 461 -11.46 -23.17 11.07
N HIS A 462 -10.81 -23.41 12.20
CA HIS A 462 -10.82 -22.51 13.37
C HIS A 462 -10.48 -21.05 12.98
N MET A 463 -11.32 -20.12 13.44
CA MET A 463 -11.10 -18.69 13.26
C MET A 463 -9.87 -18.25 14.05
N THR A 464 -9.01 -17.41 13.48
CA THR A 464 -7.91 -16.78 14.21
C THR A 464 -8.39 -15.54 14.98
N GLU A 465 -7.64 -15.10 16.00
CA GLU A 465 -7.97 -13.86 16.73
C GLU A 465 -8.02 -12.65 15.79
N SER A 466 -7.12 -12.57 14.81
CA SER A 466 -7.15 -11.50 13.80
C SER A 466 -8.39 -11.54 12.91
N GLU A 467 -8.85 -12.73 12.54
CA GLU A 467 -10.09 -12.89 11.78
C GLU A 467 -11.31 -12.50 12.62
N LEU A 468 -11.31 -12.82 13.91
CA LEU A 468 -12.36 -12.41 14.85
C LEU A 468 -12.43 -10.88 14.96
N VAL A 469 -11.29 -10.21 15.20
CA VAL A 469 -11.20 -8.75 15.26
C VAL A 469 -11.64 -8.11 13.94
N SER A 470 -11.20 -8.63 12.80
CA SER A 470 -11.59 -8.13 11.47
C SER A 470 -13.10 -8.28 11.21
N LEU A 471 -13.67 -9.45 11.55
CA LEU A 471 -15.09 -9.77 11.43
C LEU A 471 -15.98 -8.84 12.26
N ARG A 472 -15.45 -8.41 13.41
CA ARG A 472 -16.10 -7.55 14.40
C ARG A 472 -15.81 -6.05 14.21
N SER A 473 -15.07 -5.69 13.16
CA SER A 473 -14.66 -4.32 12.88
C SER A 473 -15.14 -3.80 11.51
N PRO A 474 -16.44 -3.90 11.15
CA PRO A 474 -16.93 -3.54 9.82
C PRO A 474 -16.80 -2.05 9.48
N VAL A 475 -16.27 -1.79 8.27
CA VAL A 475 -16.38 -0.48 7.59
C VAL A 475 -17.63 -0.47 6.70
N MET A 476 -18.53 0.49 6.92
CA MET A 476 -19.84 0.56 6.26
C MET A 476 -20.23 1.97 5.84
N LYS A 477 -21.28 2.10 5.02
CA LYS A 477 -21.74 3.40 4.55
C LYS A 477 -22.60 4.12 5.60
N ARG A 478 -22.24 5.33 6.03
CA ARG A 478 -22.98 6.14 7.02
C ARG A 478 -24.48 6.26 6.72
N PRO A 479 -24.92 6.58 5.47
CA PRO A 479 -26.35 6.67 5.14
C PRO A 479 -27.15 5.37 5.34
N LYS A 480 -26.48 4.23 5.50
CA LYS A 480 -27.17 2.97 5.80
C LYS A 480 -27.60 2.86 7.25
N LEU A 481 -26.98 3.62 8.16
CA LEU A 481 -27.30 3.62 9.60
C LEU A 481 -28.62 4.32 9.91
N HIS A 482 -28.96 5.36 9.15
CA HIS A 482 -30.20 6.13 9.29
C HIS A 482 -31.13 5.98 8.08
N LYS A 483 -31.05 4.83 7.38
CA LYS A 483 -31.85 4.57 6.19
C LYS A 483 -33.35 4.68 6.51
N GLY A 484 -34.07 5.53 5.78
CA GLY A 484 -35.52 5.69 5.87
C GLY A 484 -36.00 6.73 6.90
N ILE A 485 -35.11 7.23 7.76
CA ILE A 485 -35.45 8.25 8.76
C ILE A 485 -35.74 9.61 8.10
N ASP A 486 -34.95 9.99 7.11
CA ASP A 486 -35.15 11.19 6.30
C ASP A 486 -36.52 11.19 5.58
N SER A 487 -36.93 10.02 5.07
CA SER A 487 -38.24 9.83 4.46
C SER A 487 -39.38 9.90 5.49
N LEU A 488 -39.18 9.33 6.68
CA LEU A 488 -40.14 9.40 7.79
C LEU A 488 -40.39 10.86 8.21
N ILE A 489 -39.30 11.62 8.42
CA ILE A 489 -39.35 13.05 8.74
C ILE A 489 -40.06 13.81 7.61
N GLY A 490 -39.70 13.53 6.35
CA GLY A 490 -40.24 14.24 5.20
C GLY A 490 -41.71 13.99 4.87
N LYS A 491 -42.29 12.88 5.34
CA LYS A 491 -43.72 12.53 5.15
C LYS A 491 -44.60 12.94 6.32
N SER A 492 -44.01 13.38 7.43
CA SER A 492 -44.77 13.76 8.61
C SER A 492 -45.51 15.08 8.41
N PRO A 493 -46.83 15.14 8.64
CA PRO A 493 -47.55 16.41 8.66
C PRO A 493 -47.16 17.29 9.87
N LYS A 494 -46.57 16.68 10.92
CA LYS A 494 -46.16 17.37 12.15
C LYS A 494 -44.79 18.06 12.03
N ILE A 495 -44.09 17.88 10.92
CA ILE A 495 -42.77 18.46 10.66
C ILE A 495 -42.82 19.32 9.41
N LYS A 496 -42.42 20.60 9.51
CA LYS A 496 -42.42 21.54 8.40
C LYS A 496 -41.11 22.32 8.31
N PHE A 497 -40.51 22.30 7.12
CA PHE A 497 -39.33 23.10 6.79
C PHE A 497 -39.71 24.27 5.86
N GLU A 498 -39.01 25.41 5.98
CA GLU A 498 -39.21 26.64 5.20
C GLU A 498 -38.84 26.45 3.71
N LYS A 499 -37.92 25.54 3.41
CA LYS A 499 -37.56 25.07 2.06
C LYS A 499 -37.85 23.57 1.93
N ASN A 500 -37.60 22.97 0.77
CA ASN A 500 -37.76 21.50 0.55
C ASN A 500 -37.10 20.62 1.64
N GLY A 501 -36.18 21.17 2.43
CA GLY A 501 -35.74 20.60 3.70
C GLY A 501 -34.87 19.35 3.52
N PHE A 502 -34.42 19.09 2.29
CA PHE A 502 -33.75 17.84 1.95
C PHE A 502 -32.44 17.68 2.74
N CYS A 503 -31.63 18.74 2.81
CA CYS A 503 -30.40 18.74 3.58
C CYS A 503 -30.70 18.62 5.08
N GLU A 504 -31.68 19.36 5.59
CA GLU A 504 -32.09 19.38 6.99
C GLU A 504 -32.59 18.02 7.48
N LYS A 505 -33.39 17.31 6.69
CA LYS A 505 -33.89 15.97 7.00
C LYS A 505 -32.75 14.96 7.13
N ARG A 506 -31.82 14.95 6.18
CA ARG A 506 -30.63 14.09 6.21
C ARG A 506 -29.77 14.40 7.43
N ASN A 507 -29.57 15.68 7.69
CA ASN A 507 -28.79 16.21 8.80
C ASN A 507 -29.33 15.79 10.16
N ILE A 508 -30.65 15.88 10.36
CA ILE A 508 -31.33 15.38 11.57
C ILE A 508 -31.16 13.86 11.67
N ALA A 509 -31.43 13.11 10.59
CA ALA A 509 -31.30 11.65 10.59
C ALA A 509 -29.88 11.18 10.94
N GLU A 510 -28.86 11.86 10.42
CA GLU A 510 -27.45 11.59 10.71
C GLU A 510 -27.09 11.90 12.16
N GLN A 511 -27.59 13.02 12.71
CA GLN A 511 -27.39 13.38 14.12
C GLN A 511 -27.97 12.33 15.07
N LEU A 512 -29.22 11.92 14.84
CA LEU A 512 -29.88 10.93 15.70
C LEU A 512 -29.16 9.59 15.68
N ALA A 513 -28.69 9.15 14.51
CA ALA A 513 -27.90 7.93 14.41
C ALA A 513 -26.55 8.05 15.11
N TYR A 514 -25.84 9.17 14.97
CA TYR A 514 -24.59 9.41 15.68
C TYR A 514 -24.80 9.35 17.20
N VAL A 515 -25.85 10.02 17.70
CA VAL A 515 -26.17 10.10 19.13
C VAL A 515 -26.46 8.71 19.72
N ILE A 516 -27.25 7.89 19.02
CA ILE A 516 -27.49 6.50 19.42
C ILE A 516 -26.19 5.70 19.46
N ILE A 517 -25.35 5.80 18.42
CA ILE A 517 -24.12 5.00 18.33
C ILE A 517 -23.10 5.41 19.39
N GLN A 518 -22.93 6.71 19.66
CA GLN A 518 -22.07 7.18 20.74
C GLN A 518 -22.54 6.67 22.10
N GLU A 519 -23.85 6.61 22.30
CA GLU A 519 -24.41 6.10 23.55
C GLU A 519 -24.23 4.58 23.66
N LEU A 520 -24.36 3.83 22.58
CA LEU A 520 -24.00 2.40 22.54
C LEU A 520 -22.51 2.17 22.84
N VAL A 521 -21.61 3.05 22.37
CA VAL A 521 -20.18 2.98 22.73
C VAL A 521 -19.96 3.25 24.22
N LYS A 522 -20.59 4.30 24.78
CA LYS A 522 -20.51 4.61 26.23
C LYS A 522 -21.08 3.51 27.12
N GLY A 523 -22.15 2.85 26.67
CA GLY A 523 -22.76 1.71 27.35
C GLY A 523 -21.95 0.42 27.24
N GLY A 524 -20.90 0.39 26.43
CA GLY A 524 -20.11 -0.82 26.16
C GLY A 524 -20.86 -1.85 25.32
N ASP A 525 -21.94 -1.46 24.63
CA ASP A 525 -22.64 -2.29 23.62
C ASP A 525 -21.82 -2.36 22.33
N LEU A 526 -21.11 -1.29 22.01
CA LEU A 526 -20.12 -1.20 20.95
C LEU A 526 -18.76 -0.87 21.55
N PHE A 527 -17.70 -1.40 20.95
CA PHE A 527 -16.33 -1.11 21.37
C PHE A 527 -15.90 0.29 20.93
N PHE A 528 -16.17 0.67 19.68
CA PHE A 528 -15.66 1.91 19.10
C PHE A 528 -16.47 2.35 17.88
N PHE A 529 -16.51 3.66 17.66
CA PHE A 529 -17.13 4.26 16.48
C PHE A 529 -16.32 5.45 15.97
N ASP A 530 -15.86 5.37 14.72
CA ASP A 530 -15.30 6.50 13.97
C ASP A 530 -16.27 6.88 12.83
N PRO A 531 -16.90 8.06 12.92
CA PRO A 531 -17.80 8.52 11.87
C PRO A 531 -17.06 9.01 10.60
N ALA A 532 -15.75 9.27 10.66
CA ALA A 532 -14.92 9.68 9.51
C ALA A 532 -15.46 10.89 8.73
N TYR A 533 -15.76 11.98 9.42
CA TYR A 533 -16.23 13.23 8.81
C TYR A 533 -15.12 14.05 8.11
N TYR A 534 -13.86 13.63 8.27
CA TYR A 534 -12.67 14.32 7.82
C TYR A 534 -12.42 14.14 6.31
N THR A 535 -13.07 14.99 5.50
CA THR A 535 -12.80 15.33 4.08
C THR A 535 -12.50 14.23 3.05
N GLY A 536 -13.33 14.15 2.00
CA GLY A 536 -13.07 13.31 0.81
C GLY A 536 -14.31 12.77 0.08
N GLY A 537 -15.52 13.09 0.56
CA GLY A 537 -16.76 12.63 -0.07
C GLY A 537 -17.05 11.14 0.13
N HIS A 538 -16.34 10.47 1.04
CA HIS A 538 -16.63 9.09 1.40
C HIS A 538 -17.65 9.05 2.54
N ASP A 539 -18.86 8.57 2.22
CA ASP A 539 -19.94 8.29 3.16
C ASP A 539 -19.65 6.99 3.95
N LEU A 540 -18.45 6.83 4.53
CA LEU A 540 -18.03 5.62 5.24
C LEU A 540 -17.83 5.90 6.74
N CYS A 541 -18.03 4.89 7.57
CA CYS A 541 -17.73 4.90 9.00
C CYS A 541 -17.20 3.53 9.41
N TRP A 542 -16.53 3.50 10.55
CA TRP A 542 -16.01 2.29 11.18
C TRP A 542 -16.72 2.06 12.49
N LEU A 543 -17.31 0.88 12.63
CA LEU A 543 -18.03 0.47 13.82
C LEU A 543 -17.41 -0.84 14.30
N ARG A 544 -17.06 -0.91 15.58
CA ARG A 544 -16.49 -2.09 16.21
C ARG A 544 -17.44 -2.60 17.28
N TYR A 545 -17.78 -3.87 17.18
CA TYR A 545 -18.68 -4.64 18.03
C TYR A 545 -17.97 -5.95 18.44
#